data_AF-A0A8T4RUC4-F1
#
_entry.id   AF-A0A8T4RUC4-F1
#
_cell.length_a   1.000
_cell.length_b   1.000
_cell.length_c   1.000
_cell.angle_alpha   90.00
_cell.angle_beta   90.00
_cell.angle_gamma   90.00
#
_symmetry.space_group_name_H-M   'P 1'
#
loop_
_entity.id
_entity.type
_entity.pdbx_description
1 polymer ?
#
loop_
_entity_poly.entity_id
_entity_poly.type
_entity_poly.pdbx_seq_one_letter_code
_entity_poly.pdbx_strand_id
1 'polypeptide(L)' 'MIIIKITPDETVNLALDTIQKNKQALIFVGSKKSAEKQAEEIAKKCKTQQEELAEKALHALAKPTEQCERLAKCIEK' A
#
# COMPACT_ATOMS: atom_id res chain seq x y z
N MET A 1 -11.06 8.16 -10.83
CA MET A 1 -11.37 6.87 -11.50
C MET A 1 -10.08 6.07 -11.57
N ILE A 2 -9.94 5.01 -10.76
CA ILE A 2 -8.78 4.11 -10.80
C ILE A 2 -8.92 3.26 -12.06
N ILE A 3 -7.96 3.33 -12.98
CA ILE A 3 -7.97 2.53 -14.20
C ILE A 3 -7.52 1.11 -13.82
N ILE A 4 -8.41 0.12 -13.89
CA ILE A 4 -8.02 -1.30 -13.72
C ILE A 4 -7.25 -1.72 -14.96
N LYS A 5 -5.91 -1.71 -14.89
CA LYS A 5 -5.11 -2.55 -15.78
C LYS A 5 -4.94 -3.88 -15.08
N ILE A 6 -5.57 -4.92 -15.61
CA ILE A 6 -5.38 -6.30 -15.15
C ILE A 6 -3.89 -6.60 -15.22
N THR A 7 -3.33 -7.04 -14.10
CA THR A 7 -1.93 -7.46 -14.02
C THR A 7 -1.84 -8.97 -13.83
N PRO A 8 -0.69 -9.60 -14.12
CA PRO A 8 -0.51 -11.04 -13.86
C PRO A 8 -0.59 -11.40 -12.37
N ASP A 9 -0.46 -10.41 -11.48
CA ASP A 9 -0.59 -10.59 -10.04
C ASP A 9 -2.06 -10.49 -9.62
N GLU A 10 -2.67 -11.64 -9.34
CA GLU A 10 -4.06 -11.76 -8.88
C GLU A 10 -4.31 -11.05 -7.55
N THR A 11 -3.32 -11.03 -6.66
CA THR A 11 -3.42 -10.37 -5.35
C THR A 11 -3.55 -8.86 -5.51
N VAL A 12 -2.77 -8.27 -6.43
CA VAL A 12 -2.89 -6.84 -6.74
C VAL A 12 -4.25 -6.54 -7.39
N ASN A 13 -4.72 -7.39 -8.30
CA ASN A 13 -6.03 -7.21 -8.93
C ASN A 13 -7.16 -7.23 -7.88
N LEU A 14 -7.13 -8.18 -6.94
CA LEU A 14 -8.12 -8.30 -5.87
C LEU A 14 -8.10 -7.09 -4.93
N ALA A 15 -6.90 -6.60 -4.56
CA ALA A 15 -6.76 -5.41 -3.73
C ALA A 15 -7.39 -4.18 -4.41
N LEU A 16 -7.09 -3.96 -5.69
CA LEU A 16 -7.60 -2.81 -6.44
C LEU A 16 -9.12 -2.87 -6.64
N ASP A 17 -9.68 -4.04 -6.97
CA ASP A 17 -11.13 -4.24 -7.07
C ASP A 17 -11.84 -3.97 -5.73
N THR A 18 -11.24 -4.42 -4.63
CA THR A 18 -11.79 -4.20 -3.28
C THR A 18 -11.81 -2.72 -2.92
N ILE A 19 -10.71 -2.00 -3.20
CA ILE A 19 -10.61 -0.55 -2.97
C ILE A 19 -11.64 0.20 -3.81
N GLN A 20 -11.83 -0.16 -5.09
CA GLN A 20 -12.83 0.47 -5.96
C GLN A 20 -14.26 0.29 -5.47
N LYS A 21 -14.54 -0.81 -4.78
CA LYS A 21 -15.83 -1.06 -4.15
C LYS A 21 -16.01 -0.32 -2.81
N ASN A 22 -15.07 0.56 -2.43
CA ASN A 22 -14.98 1.22 -1.13
C ASN A 22 -15.01 0.20 0.04
N LYS A 23 -14.29 -0.90 -0.12
CA LYS A 23 -14.15 -1.96 0.89
C LYS A 23 -12.70 -2.08 1.34
N GLN A 24 -12.47 -2.96 2.31
CA GLN A 24 -11.14 -3.26 2.85
C GLN A 24 -10.82 -4.75 2.66
N ALA A 25 -9.54 -5.05 2.41
CA ALA A 25 -9.00 -6.40 2.35
C ALA A 25 -7.78 -6.52 3.24
N LEU A 26 -7.60 -7.70 3.85
CA LEU A 26 -6.37 -8.10 4.54
C LEU A 26 -5.73 -9.24 3.75
N ILE A 27 -4.48 -9.04 3.33
CA ILE A 27 -3.73 -10.01 2.53
C ILE A 27 -2.66 -10.64 3.42
N PHE A 28 -2.70 -11.97 3.55
CA PHE A 28 -1.70 -12.72 4.30
C PHE A 28 -0.60 -13.21 3.36
N VAL A 29 0.66 -12.99 3.74
CA VAL A 29 1.85 -13.42 2.99
C VAL A 29 2.85 -14.08 3.92
N GLY A 30 3.74 -14.92 3.37
CA GLY A 30 4.59 -15.81 4.17
C GLY A 30 5.78 -15.15 4.88
N SER A 31 6.09 -13.88 4.60
CA SER A 31 7.23 -13.19 5.23
C SER A 31 7.04 -11.67 5.34
N LYS A 32 7.82 -11.05 6.22
CA LYS A 32 7.89 -9.58 6.33
C LYS A 32 8.29 -8.92 5.01
N LYS A 33 9.35 -9.41 4.35
CA LYS A 33 9.83 -8.86 3.07
C LYS A 33 8.77 -8.95 1.97
N SER A 34 8.02 -10.05 1.90
CA SER A 34 6.91 -10.17 0.95
C SER A 34 5.77 -9.21 1.24
N ALA A 35 5.49 -8.92 2.52
CA ALA A 35 4.43 -7.97 2.89
C ALA A 35 4.77 -6.56 2.43
N GLU A 36 6.00 -6.12 2.68
CA GLU A 36 6.47 -4.81 2.25
C GLU A 36 6.48 -4.69 0.72
N LYS A 37 6.96 -5.72 0.01
CA LYS A 37 6.94 -5.75 -1.47
C LYS A 37 5.50 -5.72 -2.02
N GLN A 38 4.59 -6.50 -1.47
CA GLN A 38 3.20 -6.56 -1.93
C GLN A 38 2.51 -5.21 -1.72
N ALA A 39 2.72 -4.57 -0.57
CA ALA A 39 2.19 -3.24 -0.28
C ALA A 39 2.68 -2.20 -1.29
N GLU A 40 3.98 -2.21 -1.64
CA GLU A 40 4.56 -1.32 -2.64
C GLU A 40 3.99 -1.53 -4.04
N GLU A 41 3.78 -2.78 -4.46
CA GLU A 41 3.20 -3.12 -5.77
C GLU A 41 1.74 -2.68 -5.90
N ILE A 42 0.97 -2.77 -4.80
CA ILE A 42 -0.40 -2.24 -4.74
C ILE A 42 -0.37 -0.71 -4.77
N ALA A 43 0.46 -0.08 -3.93
CA ALA A 43 0.55 1.37 -3.82
C ALA A 43 0.94 2.05 -5.15
N LYS A 44 1.82 1.45 -5.97
CA LYS A 44 2.16 1.96 -7.31
C LYS A 44 0.95 2.09 -8.25
N LYS A 45 -0.12 1.35 -8.01
CA LYS A 45 -1.33 1.31 -8.84
C LYS A 45 -2.53 1.98 -8.15
N CYS A 46 -2.39 2.33 -6.88
CA CYS A 46 -3.35 3.16 -6.16
C CYS A 46 -3.07 4.64 -6.41
N LYS A 47 -4.10 5.47 -6.20
CA LYS A 47 -3.93 6.91 -6.02
C LYS A 47 -4.52 7.24 -4.67
N THR A 48 -3.66 7.31 -3.67
CA THR A 48 -3.96 7.61 -2.28
C THR A 48 -3.25 8.92 -1.95
N GLN A 49 -4.00 10.01 -1.86
CA GLN A 49 -3.47 11.32 -1.46
C GLN A 49 -3.78 11.54 0.02
N GLN A 50 -3.07 10.82 0.89
CA GLN A 50 -3.21 10.96 2.35
C GLN A 50 -1.89 11.43 2.98
N GLU A 51 -1.47 12.65 2.65
CA GLU A 51 -0.21 13.24 3.11
C GLU A 51 -0.09 13.26 4.64
N GLU A 52 -1.16 13.65 5.34
CA GLU A 52 -1.18 13.67 6.81
C GLU A 52 -0.97 12.27 7.42
N LEU A 53 -1.51 11.23 6.78
CA LEU A 53 -1.34 9.85 7.24
C LEU A 53 0.07 9.34 6.93
N ALA A 54 0.64 9.73 5.80
CA ALA A 54 2.01 9.41 5.44
C ALA A 54 3.00 10.03 6.44
N GLU A 55 2.79 11.29 6.82
CA GLU A 55 3.63 11.99 7.82
C GLU A 55 3.54 11.33 9.20
N LYS A 56 2.32 10.96 9.63
CA LYS A 56 2.12 10.20 10.87
C LYS A 56 2.81 8.83 10.84
N ALA A 57 2.78 8.13 9.71
CA ALA A 57 3.45 6.85 9.55
C ALA A 57 4.99 7.00 9.58
N LEU A 58 5.52 8.06 8.96
CA LEU A 58 6.95 8.36 8.94
C LEU A 58 7.47 8.66 10.34
N HIS A 59 6.74 9.49 11.10
CA HIS A 59 7.13 9.97 12.43
C HIS A 59 6.47 9.21 13.59
N ALA A 60 5.99 7.99 13.34
CA ALA A 60 5.43 7.12 14.38
C ALA A 60 6.46 6.80 15.48
N LEU A 61 7.75 6.90 15.16
CA LEU A 61 8.87 6.78 16.09
C LEU A 61 9.73 8.05 16.02
N ALA A 62 10.44 8.36 17.12
CA ALA A 62 11.30 9.55 17.21
C ALA A 62 12.38 9.58 16.12
N LYS A 63 12.90 8.41 15.72
CA LYS A 63 13.76 8.24 14.55
C LYS A 63 13.07 7.26 13.60
N PRO A 64 12.78 7.64 12.34
CA PRO A 64 12.14 6.76 11.39
C PRO A 64 13.02 5.54 11.10
N THR A 65 12.39 4.37 11.05
CA THR A 65 13.04 3.17 10.54
C THR A 65 12.81 3.05 9.02
N GLU A 66 13.55 2.16 8.37
CA GLU A 66 13.32 1.83 6.96
C GLU A 66 11.87 1.40 6.70
N GLN A 67 11.21 0.73 7.65
CA GLN A 67 9.81 0.33 7.51
C GLN A 67 8.86 1.53 7.56
N CYS A 68 9.10 2.50 8.46
CA CYS A 68 8.33 3.74 8.52
C CYS A 68 8.43 4.50 7.19
N GLU A 69 9.64 4.64 6.65
CA GLU A 69 9.89 5.32 5.38
C GLU A 69 9.18 4.62 4.20
N ARG A 70 9.26 3.29 4.14
CA ARG A 70 8.61 2.51 3.07
C ARG A 70 7.09 2.57 3.16
N LEU A 71 6.53 2.51 4.36
CA LEU A 71 5.09 2.64 4.58
C LEU A 71 4.59 4.04 4.20
N ALA A 72 5.27 5.10 4.64
CA ALA A 72 4.91 6.47 4.28
C ALA A 72 4.88 6.67 2.75
N LYS A 73 5.90 6.16 2.04
CA LYS A 73 5.95 6.19 0.56
C LYS A 73 4.83 5.39 -0.12
N CYS A 74 4.26 4.39 0.55
CA CYS A 74 3.09 3.67 0.03
C CYS A 74 1.80 4.48 0.18
N ILE A 75 1.69 5.28 1.24
CA ILE A 75 0.51 6.08 1.58
C ILE A 75 0.45 7.39 0.78
N GLU A 76 1.61 7.93 0.40
CA GLU A 76 1.75 9.19 -0.37
C GLU A 76 1.36 9.06 -1.86
N LYS A 77 1.37 7.85 -2.42
CA LYS A 77 1.11 7.58 -3.86
C LYS A 77 -0.37 7.49 -4.17
#